data_AF-A0A976IFI3-F1
#
_entry.id   AF-A0A976IFI3-F1
#
_cell.length_a   1.000
_cell.length_b   1.000
_cell.length_c   1.000
_cell.angle_alpha   90.00
_cell.angle_beta   90.00
_cell.angle_gamma   90.00
#
_symmetry.space_group_name_H-M   'P 1'
#
loop_
_entity.id
_entity.type
_entity.pdbx_description
1 polymer ?
#
loop_
_entity_poly.entity_id
_entity_poly.type
_entity_poly.pdbx_seq_one_letter_code
_entity_poly.pdbx_strand_id
1 'polypeptide(L)'
;MEDRSKEWTVPRLWNQGGYDAVYEEKSIDNTGIPTVRIRIVQITRAEKHSFKYQYFASLLRNLTESLQSHRVQPVEVYFVVPIKELSIFKPKIDTLRFQKDILEVAGLKVDTSSVVVEAVGLKHKELCAYENLKQQETKRIEKLLKHAVANQCMG
;
A
#
# COMPACT_ATOMS: atom_id res chain seq x y z
N MET A 1 -28.53 -3.38 5.89
CA MET A 1 -27.50 -2.87 6.83
C MET A 1 -26.18 -3.12 6.13
N GLU A 2 -25.55 -2.08 5.59
CA GLU A 2 -24.33 -2.24 4.80
C GLU A 2 -23.17 -2.54 5.74
N ASP A 3 -22.74 -3.80 5.76
CA ASP A 3 -21.50 -4.20 6.42
C ASP A 3 -20.33 -3.75 5.53
N ARG A 4 -19.92 -2.48 5.71
CA ARG A 4 -18.78 -1.87 5.03
C ARG A 4 -17.75 -1.43 6.05
N SER A 5 -16.59 -2.07 6.05
CA SER A 5 -15.44 -1.67 6.88
C SER A 5 -14.36 -1.05 6.00
N LYS A 6 -13.76 0.05 6.47
CA LYS A 6 -12.70 0.78 5.77
C LYS A 6 -11.52 0.96 6.70
N GLU A 7 -10.34 0.56 6.28
CA GLU A 7 -9.13 0.63 7.09
C GLU A 7 -7.96 1.15 6.27
N TRP A 8 -7.13 1.99 6.90
CA TRP A 8 -5.86 2.45 6.37
C TRP A 8 -4.73 1.87 7.23
N THR A 9 -3.79 1.20 6.58
CA THR A 9 -2.62 0.60 7.19
C THR A 9 -1.35 1.23 6.63
N VAL A 10 -0.44 1.64 7.50
CA VAL A 10 0.88 2.18 7.12
C VAL A 10 1.98 1.21 7.55
N PRO A 11 3.05 1.02 6.74
CA PRO A 11 4.19 0.21 7.15
C PRO A 11 4.81 0.71 8.46
N ARG A 12 5.17 -0.21 9.35
CA ARG A 12 5.84 0.12 10.63
C ARG A 12 7.22 0.76 10.44
N LEU A 13 7.90 0.49 9.33
CA LEU A 13 9.22 1.04 9.01
C LEU A 13 9.22 1.73 7.65
N TRP A 14 9.75 2.95 7.62
CA TRP A 14 9.98 3.72 6.41
C TRP A 14 10.98 2.97 5.49
N ASN A 15 10.70 2.91 4.18
CA ASN A 15 11.55 2.31 3.12
C ASN A 15 11.72 0.78 3.08
N GLN A 16 11.01 -0.02 3.89
CA GLN A 16 11.11 -1.49 3.80
C GLN A 16 10.04 -2.15 2.94
N GLY A 17 8.95 -1.45 2.59
CA GLY A 17 7.83 -2.02 1.83
C GLY A 17 7.71 -1.59 0.37
N GLY A 18 8.40 -0.53 -0.06
CA GLY A 18 8.19 0.02 -1.41
C GLY A 18 6.83 0.70 -1.64
N TYR A 19 5.97 0.79 -0.62
CA TYR A 19 4.71 1.52 -0.56
C TYR A 19 4.62 2.35 0.72
N ASP A 20 3.71 3.32 0.75
CA ASP A 20 3.54 4.28 1.82
C ASP A 20 2.31 4.06 2.68
N ALA A 21 1.23 3.55 2.09
CA ALA A 21 0.00 3.21 2.77
C ALA A 21 -0.76 2.14 1.98
N VAL A 22 -1.62 1.41 2.67
CA VAL A 22 -2.55 0.44 2.10
C VAL A 22 -3.94 0.77 2.62
N TYR A 23 -4.93 0.75 1.74
CA TYR A 23 -6.33 0.90 2.09
C TYR A 23 -7.08 -0.37 1.75
N GLU A 24 -7.90 -0.82 2.69
CA GLU A 24 -8.78 -1.97 2.54
C GLU A 24 -10.23 -1.53 2.73
N GLU A 25 -11.09 -1.83 1.76
CA GLU A 25 -12.53 -1.62 1.86
C GLU A 25 -13.23 -2.95 1.65
N LYS A 26 -13.75 -3.51 2.74
CA LYS A 26 -14.55 -4.74 2.73
C LYS A 26 -16.01 -4.35 2.56
N SER A 27 -16.72 -5.07 1.71
CA SER A 27 -18.15 -4.85 1.48
C SER A 27 -18.81 -6.13 0.99
N ILE A 28 -20.13 -6.22 1.09
CA ILE A 28 -20.91 -7.29 0.48
C ILE A 28 -21.46 -6.76 -0.84
N ASP A 29 -21.23 -7.47 -1.94
CA ASP A 29 -21.76 -7.06 -3.24
C ASP A 29 -23.27 -7.34 -3.36
N ASN A 30 -23.86 -6.92 -4.48
CA ASN A 30 -25.29 -7.11 -4.75
C ASN A 30 -25.73 -8.59 -4.87
N THR A 31 -24.78 -9.53 -4.92
CA THR A 31 -25.04 -10.98 -4.94
C THR A 31 -24.84 -11.64 -3.58
N GLY A 32 -24.49 -10.87 -2.55
CA GLY A 32 -24.24 -11.38 -1.19
C GLY A 32 -22.81 -11.90 -1.00
N ILE A 33 -21.90 -11.69 -1.96
CA ILE A 33 -20.52 -12.17 -1.87
C ILE A 33 -19.67 -11.12 -1.14
N PRO A 34 -18.91 -11.48 -0.10
CA PRO A 34 -17.93 -10.59 0.50
C PRO A 34 -16.86 -10.22 -0.53
N THR A 35 -16.58 -8.93 -0.66
CA THR A 35 -15.56 -8.38 -1.55
C THR A 35 -14.62 -7.48 -0.78
N VAL A 36 -13.41 -7.34 -1.28
CA VAL A 36 -12.41 -6.43 -0.71
C VAL A 36 -11.74 -5.65 -1.83
N ARG A 37 -11.73 -4.33 -1.70
CA ARG A 37 -10.92 -3.43 -2.53
C ARG A 37 -9.63 -3.12 -1.82
N ILE A 38 -8.51 -3.27 -2.52
CA ILE A 38 -7.17 -2.99 -2.00
C ILE A 38 -6.57 -1.85 -2.81
N ARG A 39 -6.17 -0.77 -2.13
CA ARG A 39 -5.37 0.31 -2.72
C ARG A 39 -4.02 0.38 -2.08
N ILE A 40 -2.97 0.36 -2.87
CA ILE A 40 -1.59 0.52 -2.42
C ILE A 40 -1.12 1.88 -2.90
N VAL A 41 -0.75 2.74 -1.95
CA VAL A 41 -0.29 4.10 -2.23
C VAL A 41 1.22 4.12 -2.14
N GLN A 42 1.89 4.68 -3.15
CA GLN A 42 3.33 4.95 -3.16
C GLN A 42 3.55 6.43 -3.45
N ILE A 43 4.22 7.14 -2.55
CA ILE A 43 4.58 8.54 -2.70
C ILE A 43 5.92 8.63 -3.43
N THR A 44 5.92 9.31 -4.57
CA THR A 44 7.12 9.44 -5.40
C THR A 44 7.80 10.79 -5.20
N ARG A 45 8.98 10.74 -4.60
CA ARG A 45 10.03 11.77 -4.69
C ARG A 45 10.64 11.81 -6.10
N ALA A 46 10.59 12.95 -6.77
CA ALA A 46 11.41 13.35 -7.92
C ALA A 46 12.15 12.19 -8.64
N GLU A 47 11.46 11.56 -9.58
CA GLU A 47 11.98 10.68 -10.64
C GLU A 47 12.74 9.38 -10.27
N LYS A 48 13.14 9.17 -9.01
CA LYS A 48 13.89 7.97 -8.59
C LYS A 48 13.06 7.06 -7.70
N HIS A 49 12.05 6.41 -8.28
CA HIS A 49 11.37 5.30 -7.62
C HIS A 49 11.65 3.99 -8.33
N SER A 50 12.11 3.02 -7.54
CA SER A 50 12.18 1.62 -7.97
C SER A 50 10.94 0.92 -7.43
N PHE A 51 10.07 0.48 -8.33
CA PHE A 51 8.97 -0.40 -7.98
C PHE A 51 9.55 -1.78 -7.67
N LYS A 52 9.53 -2.19 -6.40
CA LYS A 52 10.16 -3.43 -5.92
C LYS A 52 9.10 -4.51 -5.74
N TYR A 53 8.87 -5.29 -6.79
CA TYR A 53 7.83 -6.33 -6.85
C TYR A 53 7.77 -7.25 -5.61
N GLN A 54 8.93 -7.66 -5.08
CA GLN A 54 9.03 -8.54 -3.91
C GLN A 54 8.29 -8.01 -2.66
N TYR A 55 8.28 -6.70 -2.44
CA TYR A 55 7.64 -6.14 -1.25
C TYR A 55 6.12 -6.08 -1.40
N PHE A 56 5.63 -5.83 -2.61
CA PHE A 56 4.21 -5.88 -2.93
C PHE A 56 3.70 -7.32 -2.87
N ALA A 57 4.49 -8.30 -3.33
CA ALA A 57 4.13 -9.71 -3.25
C ALA A 57 4.00 -10.17 -1.79
N SER A 58 4.95 -9.79 -0.93
CA SER A 58 4.89 -10.10 0.49
C SER A 58 3.71 -9.41 1.19
N LEU A 59 3.41 -8.15 0.85
CA LEU A 59 2.24 -7.46 1.39
C LEU A 59 0.95 -8.19 1.01
N LEU A 60 0.76 -8.44 -0.29
CA LEU A 60 -0.48 -9.02 -0.78
C LEU A 60 -0.67 -10.44 -0.24
N ARG A 61 0.39 -11.26 -0.17
CA ARG A 61 0.30 -12.58 0.45
C ARG A 61 -0.21 -12.52 1.89
N ASN A 62 0.35 -11.62 2.69
CA ASN A 62 -0.07 -11.48 4.09
C ASN A 62 -1.51 -10.96 4.22
N LEU A 63 -1.94 -10.07 3.32
CA LEU A 63 -3.32 -9.60 3.29
C LEU A 63 -4.27 -10.72 2.88
N THR A 64 -3.95 -11.46 1.81
CA THR A 64 -4.83 -12.49 1.25
C THR A 64 -5.02 -13.69 2.16
N GLU A 65 -4.04 -14.01 3.01
CA GLU A 65 -4.19 -14.98 4.10
C GLU A 65 -5.39 -14.64 5.01
N SER A 66 -5.62 -13.36 5.30
CA SER A 66 -6.76 -12.89 6.11
C SER A 66 -8.05 -12.68 5.31
N LEU A 67 -7.98 -12.75 3.98
CA LEU A 67 -9.07 -12.40 3.05
C LEU A 67 -9.58 -13.61 2.26
N GLN A 68 -9.28 -14.85 2.67
CA GLN A 68 -9.67 -16.07 1.93
C GLN A 68 -11.17 -16.20 1.65
N SER A 69 -12.03 -15.61 2.49
CA SER A 69 -13.48 -15.58 2.30
C SER A 69 -13.98 -14.44 1.40
N HIS A 70 -13.11 -13.56 0.94
CA HIS A 70 -13.44 -12.38 0.16
C HIS A 70 -13.00 -12.54 -1.28
N ARG A 71 -13.86 -12.15 -2.22
CA ARG A 71 -13.45 -11.90 -3.59
C ARG A 71 -12.66 -10.60 -3.64
N VAL A 72 -11.36 -10.71 -3.93
CA VAL A 72 -10.49 -9.54 -4.10
C VAL A 72 -10.85 -8.85 -5.42
N GLN A 73 -11.21 -7.58 -5.33
CA GLN A 73 -11.40 -6.71 -6.48
C GLN A 73 -10.05 -6.37 -7.13
N PRO A 74 -10.04 -5.74 -8.32
CA PRO A 74 -8.79 -5.25 -8.90
C PRO A 74 -7.93 -4.49 -7.89
N VAL A 75 -6.64 -4.84 -7.83
CA VAL A 75 -5.68 -4.19 -6.94
C VAL A 75 -5.30 -2.84 -7.56
N GLU A 76 -5.55 -1.76 -6.84
CA GLU A 76 -5.26 -0.41 -7.31
C GLU A 76 -3.90 0.04 -6.75
N VAL A 77 -2.99 0.52 -7.61
CA VAL A 77 -1.69 1.06 -7.24
C VAL A 77 -1.66 2.54 -7.60
N TYR A 78 -1.60 3.38 -6.56
CA TYR A 78 -1.62 4.83 -6.67
C TYR A 78 -0.23 5.42 -6.47
N PHE A 79 0.28 6.11 -7.49
CA PHE A 79 1.49 6.91 -7.40
C PHE A 79 1.13 8.36 -7.06
N VAL A 80 1.52 8.81 -5.88
CA VAL A 80 1.29 10.19 -5.45
C VAL A 80 2.52 11.02 -5.78
N VAL A 81 2.37 11.97 -6.70
CA VAL A 81 3.44 12.80 -7.25
C VAL A 81 3.19 14.28 -6.94
N PRO A 82 4.22 15.14 -6.97
CA PRO A 82 3.99 16.58 -7.05
C PRO A 82 3.12 16.92 -8.27
N ILE A 83 2.11 17.78 -8.11
CA ILE A 83 1.15 18.13 -9.18
C ILE A 83 1.83 18.64 -10.46
N LYS A 84 2.97 19.34 -10.31
CA LYS A 84 3.80 19.84 -11.42
C LYS A 84 4.46 18.72 -12.24
N GLU A 85 4.62 17.53 -11.65
CA GLU A 85 5.26 16.36 -12.26
C GLU A 85 4.22 15.38 -12.81
N LEU A 86 2.92 15.56 -12.51
CA LEU A 86 1.86 14.63 -12.89
C LEU A 86 1.78 14.36 -14.40
N SER A 87 1.95 15.39 -15.23
CA SER A 87 1.85 15.29 -16.69
C SER A 87 3.02 14.54 -17.33
N ILE A 88 4.18 14.51 -16.67
CA ILE A 88 5.40 13.87 -17.17
C ILE A 88 5.68 12.53 -16.48
N PHE A 89 5.01 12.26 -15.35
CA PHE A 89 5.20 11.05 -14.59
C PHE A 89 4.64 9.84 -15.32
N LYS A 90 5.49 8.83 -15.53
CA LYS A 90 5.12 7.55 -16.11
C LYS A 90 5.45 6.45 -15.12
N PRO A 91 4.45 5.82 -14.48
CA PRO A 91 4.67 4.64 -13.65
C PRO A 91 5.41 3.56 -14.46
N LYS A 92 6.58 3.13 -13.99
CA LYS A 92 7.31 2.00 -14.58
C LYS A 92 6.86 0.69 -13.93
N ILE A 93 5.61 0.31 -14.17
CA ILE A 93 5.06 -0.99 -13.78
C ILE A 93 4.75 -1.78 -15.05
N ASP A 94 5.30 -2.98 -15.13
CA ASP A 94 4.86 -3.99 -16.10
C ASP A 94 3.68 -4.74 -15.48
N THR A 95 2.47 -4.52 -16.01
CA THR A 95 1.24 -5.07 -15.44
C THR A 95 1.16 -6.59 -15.60
N LEU A 96 1.72 -7.16 -16.67
CA LEU A 96 1.80 -8.62 -16.85
C LEU A 96 2.74 -9.22 -15.83
N ARG A 97 3.91 -8.59 -15.64
CA ARG A 97 4.83 -9.00 -14.59
C ARG A 97 4.23 -8.83 -13.20
N PHE A 98 3.47 -7.76 -12.96
CA PHE A 98 2.78 -7.55 -11.68
C PHE A 98 1.79 -8.69 -11.42
N GLN A 99 0.96 -9.05 -12.39
CA GLN A 99 0.01 -10.15 -12.27
C GLN A 99 0.72 -11.45 -11.90
N LYS A 100 1.77 -11.82 -12.65
CA LYS A 100 2.50 -13.07 -12.46
C LYS A 100 3.34 -13.10 -11.18
N ASP A 101 4.16 -12.08 -10.95
CA ASP A 101 5.17 -12.10 -9.89
C ASP A 101 4.60 -11.67 -8.53
N ILE A 102 3.41 -11.05 -8.50
CA ILE A 102 2.80 -10.52 -7.27
C ILE A 102 1.43 -11.15 -7.02
N LEU A 103 0.48 -11.03 -7.95
CA LEU A 103 -0.90 -11.49 -7.70
C LEU A 103 -0.97 -13.01 -7.60
N GLU A 104 -0.44 -13.74 -8.59
CA GLU A 104 -0.42 -15.21 -8.56
C GLU A 104 0.36 -15.74 -7.35
N VAL A 105 1.52 -15.14 -7.04
CA VAL A 105 2.34 -15.49 -5.86
C VAL A 105 1.59 -15.24 -4.54
N ALA A 106 0.71 -14.24 -4.49
CA ALA A 106 -0.16 -13.96 -3.36
C ALA A 106 -1.43 -14.85 -3.33
N GLY A 107 -1.58 -15.79 -4.26
CA GLY A 107 -2.74 -16.67 -4.36
C GLY A 107 -3.99 -16.03 -4.98
N LEU A 108 -3.83 -14.88 -5.65
CA LEU A 108 -4.91 -14.18 -6.33
C LEU A 108 -5.08 -14.69 -7.76
N LYS A 109 -6.33 -14.95 -8.17
CA LYS A 109 -6.63 -15.40 -9.53
C LYS A 109 -6.64 -14.22 -10.50
N VAL A 110 -5.93 -14.39 -11.62
CA VAL A 110 -5.64 -13.35 -12.63
C VAL A 110 -6.89 -12.93 -13.44
N ASP A 111 -7.92 -13.77 -13.47
CA ASP A 111 -9.19 -13.51 -14.16
C ASP A 111 -10.09 -12.48 -13.46
N THR A 112 -9.91 -12.31 -12.15
CA THR A 112 -10.74 -11.47 -11.27
C THR A 112 -9.95 -10.36 -10.59
N SER A 113 -8.62 -10.52 -10.52
CA SER A 113 -7.69 -9.57 -9.92
C SER A 113 -6.88 -8.85 -11.01
N SER A 114 -7.49 -7.90 -11.71
CA SER A 114 -6.72 -7.00 -12.57
C SER A 114 -5.93 -5.99 -11.71
N VAL A 115 -4.85 -5.44 -12.26
CA VAL A 115 -4.13 -4.33 -11.60
C VAL A 115 -4.52 -3.03 -12.27
N VAL A 116 -4.89 -2.03 -11.48
CA VAL A 116 -5.13 -0.66 -11.94
C VAL A 116 -3.96 0.18 -11.45
N VAL A 117 -3.33 0.93 -12.34
CA VAL A 117 -2.19 1.79 -11.99
C VAL A 117 -2.54 3.23 -12.33
N GLU A 118 -2.59 4.08 -11.31
CA GLU A 118 -2.97 5.49 -11.45
C GLU A 118 -1.92 6.41 -10.81
N ALA A 119 -1.76 7.60 -11.36
CA ALA A 119 -0.95 8.66 -10.76
C ALA A 119 -1.84 9.82 -10.33
N VAL A 120 -1.62 10.35 -9.13
CA VAL A 120 -2.40 11.42 -8.52
C VAL A 120 -1.47 12.55 -8.10
N GLY A 121 -1.78 13.76 -8.55
CA GLY A 121 -1.00 14.95 -8.23
C GLY A 121 -1.45 15.62 -6.93
N LEU A 122 -0.50 15.91 -6.03
CA LEU A 122 -0.73 16.73 -4.83
C LEU A 122 0.08 18.03 -4.89
N LYS A 123 -0.41 19.08 -4.22
CA LYS A 123 0.41 20.29 -4.06
C LYS A 123 1.63 19.92 -3.23
N HIS A 124 2.79 20.47 -3.57
CA HIS A 124 4.05 20.17 -2.89
C HIS A 124 3.96 20.35 -1.36
N LYS A 125 3.26 21.40 -0.90
CA LYS A 125 3.02 21.65 0.53
C LYS A 125 2.22 20.54 1.24
N GLU A 126 1.25 19.95 0.55
CA GLU A 126 0.42 18.85 1.08
C GLU A 126 1.23 17.56 1.14
N LEU A 127 2.04 17.32 0.11
CA LEU A 127 2.98 16.21 0.06
C LEU A 127 3.99 16.29 1.22
N CYS A 128 4.63 17.45 1.41
CA CYS A 128 5.58 17.65 2.51
C CYS A 128 4.92 17.53 3.90
N ALA A 129 3.68 18.00 4.07
CA ALA A 129 2.96 17.89 5.34
C ALA A 129 2.69 16.42 5.69
N TYR A 130 2.20 15.62 4.73
CA TYR A 130 2.00 14.18 4.90
C TYR A 130 3.32 13.47 5.24
N GLU A 131 4.40 13.77 4.50
CA GLU A 131 5.72 13.20 4.77
C GLU A 131 6.23 13.54 6.18
N ASN A 132 6.08 14.79 6.61
CA ASN A 132 6.51 15.24 7.94
C ASN A 132 5.76 14.52 9.06
N LEU A 133 4.44 14.37 8.94
CA LEU A 133 3.63 13.62 9.91
C LEU A 133 4.12 12.16 10.01
N LYS A 134 4.31 11.51 8.86
CA LYS A 134 4.79 10.13 8.81
C LYS A 134 6.20 9.96 9.38
N GLN A 135 7.11 10.92 9.15
CA GLN A 135 8.44 10.93 9.76
C GLN A 135 8.38 11.12 11.28
N GLN A 136 7.48 11.96 11.78
CA GLN A 136 7.31 12.18 13.22
C GLN A 136 6.77 10.93 13.92
N GLU A 137 5.79 10.23 13.33
CA GLU A 137 5.27 8.96 13.86
C GLU A 137 6.34 7.87 13.91
N THR A 138 7.12 7.72 12.83
CA THR A 138 8.24 6.77 12.77
C THR A 138 9.25 7.05 13.88
N LYS A 139 9.67 8.32 14.06
CA LYS A 139 10.56 8.73 15.15
C LYS A 139 9.99 8.44 16.53
N ARG A 140 8.67 8.60 16.72
CA ARG A 140 7.99 8.33 17.99
C ARG A 140 8.03 6.84 18.32
N ILE A 141 7.74 5.97 17.36
CA ILE A 141 7.82 4.51 17.53
C ILE A 141 9.26 4.07 17.78
N GLU A 142 10.23 4.57 17.02
CA GLU A 142 11.66 4.28 17.24
C GLU A 142 12.12 4.70 18.64
N LYS A 143 11.69 5.87 19.12
CA LYS A 143 12.02 6.34 20.48
C LYS A 143 11.42 5.42 21.55
N LEU A 144 10.17 5.00 21.38
CA LEU A 144 9.51 4.07 22.31
C LEU A 144 10.21 2.70 22.34
N LEU A 145 10.61 2.19 21.18
CA LEU A 145 11.36 0.93 21.09
C LEU A 145 12.75 1.04 21.71
N LYS A 146 13.47 2.15 21.50
CA LYS A 146 14.78 2.40 22.16
C LYS A 146 14.65 2.46 23.69
N HIS A 147 13.60 3.10 24.21
CA HIS A 147 13.33 3.12 25.65
C HIS A 147 12.96 1.75 26.20
N ALA A 148 12.20 0.94 25.45
CA ALA A 148 11.85 -0.43 25.86
C ALA A 148 13.07 -1.36 25.91
N VAL A 149 13.98 -1.25 24.96
CA VAL A 149 15.24 -2.04 24.92
C VAL A 149 16.22 -1.59 26.00
N ALA A 150 16.33 -0.28 26.29
CA ALA A 150 17.18 0.21 27.37
C ALA A 150 16.75 -0.30 28.76
N ASN A 151 15.44 -0.53 28.95
CA ASN A 151 14.90 -1.06 30.21
C ASN A 151 15.00 -2.60 30.33
N GLN A 152 15.39 -3.32 29.28
CA GLN A 152 15.63 -4.77 29.32
C GLN A 152 17.11 -5.13 29.57
N CYS A 153 18.02 -4.16 29.57
CA CYS A 153 19.46 -4.38 29.86
C CYS A 153 19.89 -3.96 31.28
N MET A 154 18.94 -3.61 32.16
CA MET A 154 19.20 -3.29 33.58
C MET A 154 18.44 -4.22 34.56
N GLY A 155 17.97 -5.37 34.07
CA GLY A 155 17.35 -6.43 34.89
C GLY A 155 18.26 -7.64 34.97
#